data_AF-A0A6A5SNV9-F1
#
_entry.id   AF-A0A6A5SNV9-F1
#
_cell.length_a   1.000
_cell.length_b   1.000
_cell.length_c   1.000
_cell.angle_alpha   90.00
_cell.angle_beta   90.00
_cell.angle_gamma   90.00
#
_symmetry.space_group_name_H-M   'P 1'
#
loop_
_entity.id
_entity.type
_entity.pdbx_description
1 polymer ?
#
loop_
_entity_poly.entity_id
_entity_poly.type
_entity_poly.pdbx_seq_one_letter_code
_entity_poly.pdbx_strand_id
1 'polypeptide(L)'
;MASSLTVRNLSSTPVSIKRIERFEDPNTLQSKAGGYFFSSRNATSAAPTSPELSGHAQSFNHQDLDIALAPFESYTISHADPGRIQDFTNLSRTTLRLTISTPENERHRIDTHPSYTQKTTLSFTPLTPNSSTTYKALFHPSTLLPHLTIHTNHLPNYSSWMATLPDTLPLSALSIPGTHNSHTHYRALPSVRCQVVDVATQLEHGIRFLDIRVQPVHATDASKKDLYLVHGAFPVSLTGPKYFEPVLDMCYAFLARNPSESIIVSLKREGVGSGTDEHVARILDEWYIGPEKEKWWTGTTIPYLGHVRGKLVLVRRYNDAASSPSSPGNQSGLDATAWPQNATHALFPTPAHAPTFCIQDFYEVMVPSHIPTKIQHCNHHLVRAAECEHPIPGLTTDATNPVPPGPLYLNFLSGSNFWKRACWPENIAKIVNRGMEEWVCAEHHLEVTGTPTTRHADTRKEVDGEEVIVRRAKSGDGSTGVVVMDCVGEGGDWEFVRLVIGMNMGVLKEFKV
;
A
#
# COMPACT_ATOMS: atom_id res chain seq x y z
N MET A 1 -21.52 20.68 -10.29
CA MET A 1 -21.22 20.70 -8.83
C MET A 1 -19.98 21.55 -8.64
N ALA A 2 -20.01 22.48 -7.70
CA ALA A 2 -18.88 23.37 -7.42
C ALA A 2 -17.60 22.56 -7.15
N SER A 3 -16.44 23.03 -7.63
CA SER A 3 -15.15 22.33 -7.60
C SER A 3 -14.54 22.30 -6.20
N SER A 4 -15.22 21.60 -5.28
CA SER A 4 -14.69 21.31 -3.96
C SER A 4 -13.52 20.34 -4.09
N LEU A 5 -12.45 20.56 -3.34
CA LEU A 5 -11.25 19.72 -3.35
C LEU A 5 -10.88 19.36 -1.92
N THR A 6 -10.74 18.07 -1.63
CA THR A 6 -10.21 17.63 -0.33
C THR A 6 -8.70 17.58 -0.40
N VAL A 7 -8.01 18.34 0.45
CA VAL A 7 -6.55 18.28 0.59
C VAL A 7 -6.23 17.44 1.82
N ARG A 8 -5.36 16.46 1.65
CA ARG A 8 -4.98 15.53 2.73
C ARG A 8 -3.48 15.55 2.96
N ASN A 9 -3.06 15.56 4.22
CA ASN A 9 -1.66 15.42 4.61
C ASN A 9 -1.29 13.97 4.94
N LEU A 10 -0.62 13.28 4.01
CA LEU A 10 0.05 12.00 4.23
C LEU A 10 1.58 12.18 4.26
N SER A 11 2.04 13.14 5.05
CA SER A 11 3.45 13.29 5.40
C SER A 11 3.69 13.20 6.91
N SER A 12 4.94 12.89 7.30
CA SER A 12 5.34 12.77 8.70
C SER A 12 5.45 14.10 9.46
N THR A 13 5.15 15.22 8.80
CA THR A 13 5.24 16.58 9.35
C THR A 13 3.94 17.33 9.09
N PRO A 14 3.53 18.26 9.96
CA PRO A 14 2.42 19.15 9.66
C PRO A 14 2.68 19.97 8.39
N VAL A 15 1.62 20.28 7.65
CA VAL A 15 1.64 21.22 6.51
C VAL A 15 0.54 22.24 6.69
N SER A 16 0.85 23.52 6.44
CA SER A 16 -0.16 24.59 6.48
C SER A 16 -0.53 25.00 5.06
N ILE A 17 -1.82 24.94 4.75
CA ILE A 17 -2.37 25.52 3.53
C ILE A 17 -2.45 27.03 3.72
N LYS A 18 -1.61 27.77 2.98
CA LYS A 18 -1.47 29.23 3.12
C LYS A 18 -2.28 30.02 2.12
N ARG A 19 -2.52 29.46 0.94
CA ARG A 19 -3.22 30.18 -0.13
C ARG A 19 -3.78 29.21 -1.16
N ILE A 20 -4.94 29.57 -1.68
CA ILE A 20 -5.56 28.93 -2.85
C ILE A 20 -5.84 30.01 -3.88
N GLU A 21 -5.38 29.79 -5.10
CA GLU A 21 -5.61 30.71 -6.22
C GLU A 21 -6.34 29.96 -7.33
N ARG A 22 -7.20 30.69 -8.05
CA ARG A 22 -8.02 30.15 -9.12
C ARG A 22 -7.69 30.84 -10.43
N PHE A 23 -7.42 30.04 -11.45
CA PHE A 23 -7.05 30.48 -12.79
C PHE A 23 -8.00 29.89 -13.80
N GLU A 24 -8.24 30.63 -14.88
CA GLU A 24 -8.85 30.05 -16.07
C GLU A 24 -7.89 29.00 -16.66
N ASP A 25 -8.41 27.84 -17.01
CA ASP A 25 -7.61 26.72 -17.50
C ASP A 25 -6.92 27.11 -18.81
N PRO A 26 -5.59 27.17 -18.87
CA PRO A 26 -4.87 27.62 -20.05
C PRO A 26 -5.06 26.68 -21.26
N ASN A 27 -5.51 25.43 -21.05
CA ASN A 27 -5.81 24.50 -22.14
C ASN A 27 -7.14 24.76 -22.84
N THR A 28 -8.01 25.60 -22.27
CA THR A 28 -9.30 25.97 -22.90
C THR A 28 -9.13 26.83 -24.16
N LEU A 29 -7.97 27.46 -24.35
CA LEU A 29 -7.64 28.24 -25.54
C LEU A 29 -7.15 27.39 -26.73
N GLN A 30 -6.73 26.14 -26.51
CA GLN A 30 -6.26 25.26 -27.59
C GLN A 30 -7.40 24.59 -28.36
N SER A 31 -8.62 24.58 -27.83
CA SER A 31 -9.79 23.95 -28.47
C SER A 31 -10.63 24.90 -29.32
N LYS A 32 -10.01 25.82 -30.08
CA LYS A 32 -10.72 26.48 -31.19
C LYS A 32 -10.56 25.64 -32.45
N ALA A 33 -11.63 24.95 -32.81
CA ALA A 33 -11.73 24.15 -34.03
C ALA A 33 -11.55 25.04 -35.28
N GLY A 34 -10.56 24.70 -36.11
CA GLY A 34 -10.39 25.30 -37.43
C GLY A 34 -9.37 24.50 -38.25
N GLY A 35 -9.87 23.59 -39.11
CA GLY A 35 -9.06 22.98 -40.18
C GLY A 35 -9.22 21.45 -40.29
N TYR A 36 -9.99 21.02 -41.28
CA TYR A 36 -10.02 19.63 -41.74
C TYR A 36 -8.66 19.21 -42.29
N PHE A 37 -8.03 18.17 -41.75
CA PHE A 37 -6.99 17.41 -42.45
C PHE A 37 -7.07 15.91 -42.11
N PHE A 38 -7.23 15.10 -43.16
CA PHE A 38 -7.10 13.65 -43.13
C PHE A 38 -5.62 13.26 -43.07
N SER A 39 -5.16 12.53 -42.04
CA SER A 39 -4.14 11.47 -42.22
C SER A 39 -4.00 10.52 -41.02
N SER A 40 -3.86 9.23 -41.36
CA SER A 40 -3.17 8.10 -40.72
C SER A 40 -3.14 7.94 -39.18
N ARG A 41 -3.71 6.81 -38.71
CA ARG A 41 -3.64 6.32 -37.33
C ARG A 41 -2.23 5.81 -36.98
N ASN A 42 -1.55 6.57 -36.13
CA ASN A 42 -0.62 6.06 -35.11
C ASN A 42 -0.83 6.91 -33.86
N ALA A 43 -1.81 6.54 -33.03
CA ALA A 43 -2.12 7.26 -31.80
C ALA A 43 -1.30 6.67 -30.65
N THR A 44 -0.13 7.27 -30.38
CA THR A 44 0.41 7.28 -29.02
C THR A 44 -0.56 8.08 -28.15
N SER A 45 -1.11 7.43 -27.12
CA SER A 45 -1.94 8.07 -26.10
C SER A 45 -1.14 9.16 -25.38
N ALA A 46 -1.28 10.42 -25.80
CA ALA A 46 -0.77 11.56 -25.05
C ALA A 46 -1.64 11.75 -23.80
N ALA A 47 -1.09 11.45 -22.63
CA ALA A 47 -1.70 11.83 -21.36
C ALA A 47 -1.79 13.38 -21.29
N PRO A 48 -2.89 13.96 -20.77
CA PRO A 48 -2.94 15.40 -20.56
C PRO A 48 -1.93 15.78 -19.48
N THR A 49 -0.88 16.51 -19.88
CA THR A 49 0.06 17.17 -18.97
C THR A 49 -0.64 18.30 -18.22
N SER A 50 -0.35 18.46 -16.92
CA SER A 50 -0.85 19.57 -16.11
C SER A 50 -0.57 20.93 -16.78
N PRO A 51 -1.46 21.92 -16.62
CA PRO A 51 -1.22 23.27 -17.14
C PRO A 51 0.01 23.86 -16.47
N GLU A 52 1.07 24.15 -17.24
CA GLU A 52 2.17 25.00 -16.77
C GLU A 52 1.68 26.45 -16.73
N LEU A 53 0.99 26.81 -15.66
CA LEU A 53 0.65 28.20 -15.39
C LEU A 53 1.96 28.95 -15.10
N SER A 54 2.25 29.97 -15.91
CA SER A 54 3.42 30.83 -15.68
C SER A 54 3.41 31.40 -14.25
N GLY A 55 4.59 31.69 -13.70
CA GLY A 55 4.69 32.31 -12.37
C GLY A 55 3.98 33.68 -12.26
N HIS A 56 3.66 34.29 -13.40
CA HIS A 56 3.01 35.60 -13.51
C HIS A 56 1.55 35.51 -13.97
N ALA A 57 0.95 34.32 -14.01
CA ALA A 57 -0.48 34.17 -14.32
C ALA A 57 -1.31 35.01 -13.33
N GLN A 58 -2.31 35.73 -13.82
CA GLN A 58 -3.23 36.51 -12.98
C GLN A 58 -4.41 35.63 -12.56
N SER A 59 -4.60 35.45 -11.26
CA SER A 59 -5.76 34.73 -10.70
C SER A 59 -6.99 35.62 -10.74
N PHE A 60 -8.16 35.08 -11.11
CA PHE A 60 -9.42 35.83 -11.01
C PHE A 60 -9.99 35.83 -9.58
N ASN A 61 -9.54 34.89 -8.74
CA ASN A 61 -9.91 34.77 -7.34
C ASN A 61 -8.74 34.15 -6.56
N HIS A 62 -8.45 34.69 -5.38
CA HIS A 62 -7.54 34.07 -4.42
C HIS A 62 -8.15 34.14 -3.03
N GLN A 63 -7.81 33.15 -2.21
CA GLN A 63 -8.18 33.08 -0.80
C GLN A 63 -6.90 32.77 -0.02
N ASP A 64 -6.51 33.71 0.85
CA ASP A 64 -5.45 33.44 1.82
C ASP A 64 -6.05 32.62 2.96
N LEU A 65 -5.32 31.61 3.38
CA LEU A 65 -5.76 30.64 4.39
C LEU A 65 -4.65 30.45 5.43
N ASP A 66 -5.01 29.91 6.58
CA ASP A 66 -4.03 29.36 7.52
C ASP A 66 -4.55 28.08 8.16
N ILE A 67 -4.74 27.07 7.31
CA ILE A 67 -5.25 25.76 7.73
C ILE A 67 -4.06 24.83 7.93
N ALA A 68 -3.71 24.58 9.19
CA ALA A 68 -2.72 23.59 9.56
C ALA A 68 -3.33 22.18 9.53
N LEU A 69 -2.70 21.28 8.79
CA LEU A 69 -3.01 19.86 8.71
C LEU A 69 -1.89 19.06 9.35
N ALA A 70 -2.16 18.44 10.50
CA ALA A 70 -1.27 17.44 11.07
C ALA A 70 -1.22 16.18 10.19
N PRO A 71 -0.25 15.27 10.41
CA PRO A 71 -0.22 13.98 9.73
C PRO A 71 -1.58 13.26 9.77
N PHE A 72 -1.98 12.67 8.65
CA PHE A 72 -3.26 12.01 8.36
C PHE A 72 -4.50 12.89 8.24
N GLU A 73 -4.46 14.16 8.62
CA GLU A 73 -5.62 15.05 8.59
C GLU A 73 -5.99 15.51 7.18
N SER A 74 -7.25 15.94 7.02
CA SER A 74 -7.74 16.48 5.75
C SER A 74 -8.62 17.70 5.93
N TYR A 75 -8.64 18.54 4.91
CA TYR A 75 -9.47 19.72 4.82
C TYR A 75 -10.16 19.79 3.46
N THR A 76 -11.48 19.99 3.46
CA THR A 76 -12.26 20.18 2.24
C THR A 76 -12.40 21.66 1.94
N ILE A 77 -11.85 22.06 0.80
CA ILE A 77 -11.99 23.41 0.29
C ILE A 77 -13.41 23.55 -0.27
N SER A 78 -14.27 24.25 0.47
CA SER A 78 -15.64 24.57 0.05
C SER A 78 -15.66 25.76 -0.91
N HIS A 79 -16.63 25.77 -1.83
CA HIS A 79 -16.93 26.92 -2.68
C HIS A 79 -18.07 27.72 -2.04
N ALA A 80 -17.75 28.81 -1.35
CA ALA A 80 -18.76 29.77 -0.97
C ALA A 80 -18.77 30.92 -1.98
N ASP A 81 -19.81 30.96 -2.78
CA ASP A 81 -20.32 32.22 -3.31
C ASP A 81 -21.85 32.11 -3.31
N PRO A 82 -22.53 32.50 -2.20
CA PRO A 82 -23.98 32.33 -2.06
C PRO A 82 -24.82 33.19 -3.03
N GLY A 83 -24.20 34.04 -3.86
CA GLY A 83 -24.90 35.09 -4.61
C GLY A 83 -24.85 35.00 -6.14
N ARG A 84 -24.08 34.09 -6.74
CA ARG A 84 -23.98 33.98 -8.22
C ARG A 84 -24.54 32.66 -8.72
N ILE A 85 -25.60 32.74 -9.52
CA ILE A 85 -26.00 31.67 -10.44
C ILE A 85 -24.81 31.46 -11.39
N GLN A 86 -23.98 30.46 -11.12
CA GLN A 86 -22.80 30.16 -11.93
C GLN A 86 -23.13 29.12 -12.99
N ASP A 87 -22.80 29.46 -14.23
CA ASP A 87 -22.84 28.53 -15.36
C ASP A 87 -21.94 27.32 -15.10
N PHE A 88 -22.50 26.12 -15.22
CA PHE A 88 -21.79 24.84 -15.10
C PHE A 88 -20.58 24.70 -16.05
N THR A 89 -20.48 25.56 -17.07
CA THR A 89 -19.38 25.63 -18.04
C THR A 89 -18.09 26.27 -17.50
N ASN A 90 -18.15 27.06 -16.42
CA ASN A 90 -16.97 27.70 -15.82
C ASN A 90 -16.23 26.79 -14.83
N LEU A 91 -16.93 25.88 -14.17
CA LEU A 91 -16.36 24.93 -13.20
C LEU A 91 -15.45 23.88 -13.88
N SER A 92 -15.69 23.57 -15.15
CA SER A 92 -14.85 22.66 -15.94
C SER A 92 -13.55 23.30 -16.45
N ARG A 93 -13.35 24.60 -16.20
CA ARG A 93 -12.25 25.44 -16.71
C ARG A 93 -11.41 26.11 -15.63
N THR A 94 -11.44 25.61 -14.39
CA THR A 94 -10.72 26.25 -13.27
C THR A 94 -9.54 25.41 -12.81
N THR A 95 -8.34 25.92 -13.02
CA THR A 95 -7.11 25.40 -12.41
C THR A 95 -6.96 25.99 -11.02
N LEU A 96 -6.72 25.14 -10.02
CA LEU A 96 -6.38 25.54 -8.65
C LEU A 96 -4.87 25.52 -8.45
N ARG A 97 -4.33 26.59 -7.87
CA ARG A 97 -2.97 26.63 -7.33
C ARG A 97 -3.03 26.64 -5.82
N LEU A 98 -2.47 25.60 -5.21
CA LEU A 98 -2.34 25.47 -3.77
C LEU A 98 -0.93 25.88 -3.36
N THR A 99 -0.81 26.78 -2.38
CA THR A 99 0.46 27.06 -1.70
C THR A 99 0.42 26.52 -0.28
N ILE A 100 1.39 25.68 0.06
CA ILE A 100 1.60 25.15 1.40
C ILE A 100 2.87 25.73 2.02
N SER A 101 2.96 25.67 3.35
CA SER A 101 4.22 25.88 4.08
C SER A 101 4.49 24.76 5.09
N THR A 102 5.77 24.48 5.33
CA THR A 102 6.25 23.58 6.39
C THR A 102 6.41 24.33 7.73
N PRO A 103 6.64 23.62 8.85
CA PRO A 103 6.97 24.25 10.14
C PRO A 103 8.23 25.14 10.09
N GLU A 104 9.17 24.83 9.22
CA GLU A 104 10.40 25.60 8.96
C GLU A 104 10.15 26.83 8.05
N ASN A 105 8.90 27.14 7.74
CA ASN A 105 8.46 28.19 6.81
C ASN A 105 8.96 28.01 5.36
N GLU A 106 9.30 26.78 4.95
CA GLU A 106 9.54 26.48 3.55
C GLU A 106 8.22 26.49 2.78
N ARG A 107 8.15 27.20 1.66
CA ARG A 107 6.93 27.33 0.86
C ARG A 107 7.01 26.49 -0.39
N HIS A 108 5.90 25.85 -0.72
CA HIS A 108 5.76 25.02 -1.91
C HIS A 108 4.44 25.30 -2.61
N ARG A 109 4.41 25.22 -3.93
CA ARG A 109 3.19 25.34 -4.72
C ARG A 109 2.92 24.12 -5.57
N ILE A 110 1.65 23.89 -5.86
CA ILE A 110 1.21 22.89 -6.83
C ILE A 110 -0.04 23.38 -7.55
N ASP A 111 -0.12 23.03 -8.83
CA ASP A 111 -1.28 23.30 -9.66
C ASP A 111 -2.04 22.00 -9.91
N THR A 112 -3.37 22.03 -9.75
CA THR A 112 -4.25 20.89 -9.97
C THR A 112 -5.57 21.35 -10.57
N HIS A 113 -6.22 20.48 -11.32
CA HIS A 113 -7.50 20.78 -11.95
C HIS A 113 -8.57 19.80 -11.43
N PRO A 114 -9.49 20.24 -10.55
CA PRO A 114 -10.47 19.36 -9.91
C PRO A 114 -11.41 18.62 -10.88
N SER A 115 -11.56 19.10 -12.12
CA SER A 115 -12.38 18.42 -13.15
C SER A 115 -11.66 17.31 -13.92
N TYR A 116 -10.36 17.08 -13.66
CA TYR A 116 -9.65 15.97 -14.30
C TYR A 116 -10.34 14.66 -14.00
N THR A 117 -10.38 13.79 -14.99
CA THR A 117 -11.04 12.47 -14.92
C THR A 117 -10.06 11.33 -14.75
N GLN A 118 -8.76 11.65 -14.71
CA GLN A 118 -7.67 10.70 -14.56
C GLN A 118 -6.88 11.01 -13.28
N LYS A 119 -6.41 9.95 -12.64
CA LYS A 119 -5.43 10.01 -11.55
C LYS A 119 -4.12 10.60 -12.09
N THR A 120 -3.49 11.49 -11.34
CA THR A 120 -2.18 12.07 -11.69
C THR A 120 -1.32 12.27 -10.44
N THR A 121 -0.01 12.05 -10.58
CA THR A 121 0.98 12.37 -9.54
C THR A 121 1.83 13.53 -10.00
N LEU A 122 1.95 14.57 -9.17
CA LEU A 122 2.66 15.80 -9.49
C LEU A 122 3.61 16.20 -8.37
N SER A 123 4.81 16.66 -8.73
CA SER A 123 5.76 17.24 -7.76
C SER A 123 5.38 18.67 -7.44
N PHE A 124 5.51 19.05 -6.17
CA PHE A 124 5.41 20.45 -5.78
C PHE A 124 6.62 21.24 -6.32
N THR A 125 6.37 22.48 -6.72
CA THR A 125 7.43 23.45 -7.02
C THR A 125 7.86 24.15 -5.73
N PRO A 126 9.13 24.03 -5.29
CA PRO A 126 9.61 24.79 -4.15
C PRO A 126 9.64 26.29 -4.48
N LEU A 127 9.14 27.11 -3.56
CA LEU A 127 9.20 28.57 -3.62
C LEU A 127 10.31 29.12 -2.72
N THR A 128 10.68 28.37 -1.67
CA THR A 128 11.86 28.66 -0.85
C THR A 128 13.10 28.01 -1.49
N PRO A 129 14.19 28.76 -1.73
CA PRO A 129 15.45 28.20 -2.22
C PRO A 129 16.01 27.14 -1.28
N ASN A 130 16.62 26.08 -1.84
CA ASN A 130 17.26 24.99 -1.09
C ASN A 130 16.35 24.30 -0.04
N SER A 131 15.07 24.15 -0.37
CA SER A 131 14.13 23.42 0.49
C SER A 131 14.65 22.04 0.87
N SER A 132 14.52 21.72 2.16
CA SER A 132 14.98 20.47 2.75
C SER A 132 14.14 19.26 2.35
N THR A 133 12.87 19.49 1.95
CA THR A 133 11.90 18.42 1.70
C THR A 133 11.21 18.56 0.35
N THR A 134 11.10 17.46 -0.39
CA THR A 134 10.30 17.43 -1.62
C THR A 134 8.96 16.77 -1.37
N TYR A 135 7.91 17.41 -1.88
CA TYR A 135 6.53 16.94 -1.78
C TYR A 135 6.02 16.51 -3.14
N LYS A 136 5.17 15.49 -3.14
CA LYS A 136 4.32 15.12 -4.28
C LYS A 136 2.88 15.20 -3.83
N ALA A 137 2.01 15.46 -4.80
CA ALA A 137 0.59 15.24 -4.62
C ALA A 137 0.10 14.15 -5.55
N LEU A 138 -0.73 13.27 -5.00
CA LEU A 138 -1.55 12.36 -5.78
C LEU A 138 -2.94 12.96 -5.89
N PHE A 139 -3.34 13.31 -7.11
CA PHE A 139 -4.69 13.73 -7.41
C PHE A 139 -5.53 12.54 -7.84
N HIS A 140 -6.70 12.38 -7.22
CA HIS A 140 -7.65 11.37 -7.59
C HIS A 140 -9.02 11.97 -7.93
N PRO A 141 -9.59 11.68 -9.11
CA PRO A 141 -10.83 12.28 -9.59
C PRO A 141 -12.11 11.60 -9.04
N SER A 142 -12.13 11.20 -7.77
CA SER A 142 -13.13 10.26 -7.21
C SER A 142 -14.60 10.62 -7.48
N THR A 143 -15.50 9.63 -7.36
CA THR A 143 -16.92 9.70 -7.73
C THR A 143 -17.77 10.71 -6.95
N LEU A 144 -17.31 11.20 -5.79
CA LEU A 144 -18.05 12.16 -4.96
C LEU A 144 -17.30 13.49 -4.81
N LEU A 145 -16.02 13.43 -4.41
CA LEU A 145 -15.17 14.60 -4.24
C LEU A 145 -13.75 14.28 -4.72
N PRO A 146 -13.14 15.12 -5.57
CA PRO A 146 -11.73 14.97 -5.90
C PRO A 146 -10.88 15.22 -4.65
N HIS A 147 -9.76 14.51 -4.55
CA HIS A 147 -8.81 14.70 -3.47
C HIS A 147 -7.39 14.85 -3.97
N LEU A 148 -6.62 15.64 -3.22
CA LEU A 148 -5.21 15.94 -3.43
C LEU A 148 -4.45 15.51 -2.17
N THR A 149 -3.74 14.40 -2.28
CA THR A 149 -2.99 13.81 -1.17
C THR A 149 -1.54 14.23 -1.23
N ILE A 150 -1.12 15.05 -0.27
CA ILE A 150 0.26 15.52 -0.11
C ILE A 150 1.05 14.44 0.62
N HIS A 151 2.13 13.96 0.02
CA HIS A 151 3.05 13.04 0.67
C HIS A 151 4.50 13.47 0.40
N THR A 152 5.38 13.11 1.33
CA THR A 152 6.81 13.43 1.20
C THR A 152 7.50 12.37 0.36
N ASN A 153 8.38 12.82 -0.54
CA ASN A 153 9.25 11.94 -1.29
C ASN A 153 10.54 11.67 -0.49
N HIS A 154 10.40 11.38 0.82
CA HIS A 154 11.52 11.25 1.75
C HIS A 154 12.35 9.97 1.54
N LEU A 155 11.83 9.02 0.77
CA LEU A 155 12.55 7.83 0.35
C LEU A 155 13.16 8.07 -1.04
N PRO A 156 14.48 8.33 -1.13
CA PRO A 156 15.14 8.48 -2.43
C PRO A 156 15.17 7.16 -3.20
N ASN A 157 15.01 6.02 -2.49
CA ASN A 157 15.11 4.69 -3.06
C ASN A 157 14.16 3.69 -2.38
N TYR A 158 13.22 3.12 -3.14
CA TYR A 158 12.30 2.08 -2.66
C TYR A 158 12.97 0.71 -2.49
N SER A 159 14.18 0.50 -2.98
CA SER A 159 14.96 -0.72 -2.71
C SER A 159 15.48 -0.79 -1.27
N SER A 160 15.47 0.32 -0.53
CA SER A 160 16.07 0.44 0.81
C SER A 160 15.18 1.22 1.79
N TRP A 161 13.86 1.11 1.64
CA TRP A 161 12.92 1.92 2.41
C TRP A 161 12.89 1.60 3.91
N MET A 162 13.30 0.38 4.31
CA MET A 162 13.38 0.03 5.72
C MET A 162 14.63 0.64 6.40
N ALA A 163 15.59 1.19 5.66
CA ALA A 163 16.85 1.72 6.20
C ALA A 163 16.67 2.87 7.20
N THR A 164 15.64 3.69 7.04
CA THR A 164 15.37 4.85 7.91
C THR A 164 14.51 4.50 9.12
N LEU A 165 14.01 3.26 9.19
CA LEU A 165 13.15 2.81 10.28
C LEU A 165 13.98 2.37 11.49
N PRO A 166 13.58 2.68 12.73
CA PRO A 166 14.27 2.20 13.93
C PRO A 166 14.29 0.67 14.07
N ASP A 167 15.39 0.15 14.60
CA ASP A 167 15.57 -1.30 14.84
C ASP A 167 14.60 -1.87 15.87
N THR A 168 14.09 -1.03 16.78
CA THR A 168 13.13 -1.38 17.84
C THR A 168 11.70 -1.53 17.34
N LEU A 169 11.41 -1.22 16.08
CA LEU A 169 10.09 -1.43 15.51
C LEU A 169 9.82 -2.94 15.31
N PRO A 170 8.72 -3.49 15.84
CA PRO A 170 8.31 -4.83 15.47
C PRO A 170 7.84 -4.87 14.02
N LEU A 171 8.05 -5.98 13.31
CA LEU A 171 7.56 -6.11 11.93
C LEU A 171 6.04 -5.93 11.82
N SER A 172 5.29 -6.26 12.88
CA SER A 172 3.84 -6.04 12.92
C SER A 172 3.41 -4.56 12.90
N ALA A 173 4.28 -3.64 13.33
CA ALA A 173 4.01 -2.21 13.28
C ALA A 173 4.13 -1.62 11.87
N LEU A 174 4.87 -2.28 10.98
CA LEU A 174 5.20 -1.73 9.68
C LEU A 174 4.03 -1.83 8.69
N SER A 175 3.90 -0.80 7.85
CA SER A 175 3.08 -0.86 6.64
C SER A 175 3.91 -1.45 5.50
N ILE A 176 3.60 -2.70 5.12
CA ILE A 176 4.42 -3.49 4.20
C ILE A 176 3.63 -3.83 2.93
N PRO A 177 4.10 -3.43 1.74
CA PRO A 177 3.49 -3.91 0.51
C PRO A 177 3.94 -5.35 0.23
N GLY A 178 2.99 -6.19 -0.18
CA GLY A 178 3.15 -7.60 -0.47
C GLY A 178 2.55 -8.01 -1.80
N THR A 179 2.90 -9.19 -2.29
CA THR A 179 2.34 -9.76 -3.51
C THR A 179 1.79 -11.16 -3.29
N HIS A 180 0.59 -11.42 -3.83
CA HIS A 180 -0.02 -12.74 -3.81
C HIS A 180 0.53 -13.59 -4.94
N ASN A 181 0.84 -14.87 -4.66
CA ASN A 181 1.45 -15.78 -5.63
C ASN A 181 2.60 -15.10 -6.41
N SER A 182 3.56 -14.53 -5.68
CA SER A 182 4.52 -13.53 -6.18
C SER A 182 5.31 -13.98 -7.42
N HIS A 183 5.50 -15.28 -7.59
CA HIS A 183 6.22 -15.88 -8.71
C HIS A 183 5.42 -15.97 -10.02
N THR A 184 4.11 -15.71 -10.02
CA THR A 184 3.20 -15.98 -11.16
C THR A 184 3.16 -14.84 -12.19
N HIS A 185 4.34 -14.45 -12.70
CA HIS A 185 4.50 -13.38 -13.70
C HIS A 185 4.75 -13.88 -15.12
N TYR A 186 5.07 -15.16 -15.28
CA TYR A 186 5.37 -15.78 -16.56
C TYR A 186 4.15 -15.76 -17.49
N ARG A 187 4.41 -16.00 -18.78
CA ARG A 187 3.35 -16.24 -19.77
C ARG A 187 2.57 -17.49 -19.38
N ALA A 188 1.35 -17.30 -18.87
CA ALA A 188 0.43 -18.33 -18.40
C ALA A 188 -0.99 -18.04 -18.92
N LEU A 189 -1.96 -18.90 -18.59
CA LEU A 189 -3.37 -18.55 -18.78
C LEU A 189 -3.71 -17.31 -17.91
N PRO A 190 -4.49 -16.33 -18.41
CA PRO A 190 -4.77 -15.11 -17.66
C PRO A 190 -5.47 -15.35 -16.31
N SER A 191 -6.20 -16.46 -16.16
CA SER A 191 -6.84 -16.86 -14.91
C SER A 191 -5.87 -17.35 -13.82
N VAL A 192 -4.59 -17.55 -14.15
CA VAL A 192 -3.54 -18.12 -13.28
C VAL A 192 -2.42 -17.11 -12.99
N ARG A 193 -2.29 -16.09 -13.83
CA ARG A 193 -1.26 -15.06 -13.71
C ARG A 193 -1.70 -14.02 -12.68
N CYS A 194 -1.05 -13.99 -11.51
CA CYS A 194 -1.34 -13.00 -10.47
C CYS A 194 -0.41 -11.79 -10.53
N GLN A 195 0.74 -11.88 -11.19
CA GLN A 195 1.71 -10.77 -11.26
C GLN A 195 2.09 -10.41 -12.70
N VAL A 196 2.51 -9.17 -12.90
CA VAL A 196 2.92 -8.67 -14.23
C VAL A 196 4.43 -8.49 -14.39
N VAL A 197 5.17 -8.49 -13.27
CA VAL A 197 6.64 -8.35 -13.21
C VAL A 197 7.26 -9.42 -12.32
N ASP A 198 8.55 -9.70 -12.52
CA ASP A 198 9.29 -10.70 -11.74
C ASP A 198 9.56 -10.27 -10.29
N VAL A 199 9.99 -11.23 -9.46
CA VAL A 199 10.23 -11.00 -8.03
C VAL A 199 11.34 -9.99 -7.79
N ALA A 200 12.41 -9.99 -8.60
CA ALA A 200 13.47 -8.99 -8.50
C ALA A 200 12.90 -7.57 -8.66
N THR A 201 12.11 -7.33 -9.70
CA THR A 201 11.45 -6.05 -9.96
C THR A 201 10.49 -5.68 -8.81
N GLN A 202 9.72 -6.65 -8.29
CA GLN A 202 8.86 -6.42 -7.11
C GLN A 202 9.67 -5.90 -5.91
N LEU A 203 10.81 -6.52 -5.61
CA LEU A 203 11.68 -6.13 -4.49
C LEU A 203 12.30 -4.74 -4.70
N GLU A 204 12.80 -4.44 -5.90
CA GLU A 204 13.38 -3.12 -6.23
C GLU A 204 12.34 -1.99 -6.11
N HIS A 205 11.06 -2.29 -6.30
CA HIS A 205 9.95 -1.33 -6.14
C HIS A 205 9.29 -1.34 -4.76
N GLY A 206 9.86 -2.06 -3.79
CA GLY A 206 9.53 -1.94 -2.37
C GLY A 206 8.68 -3.07 -1.78
N ILE A 207 8.31 -4.10 -2.55
CA ILE A 207 7.64 -5.30 -2.02
C ILE A 207 8.55 -5.97 -0.98
N ARG A 208 8.02 -6.32 0.20
CA ARG A 208 8.74 -7.04 1.26
C ARG A 208 7.96 -8.21 1.86
N PHE A 209 6.77 -8.52 1.34
CA PHE A 209 6.04 -9.74 1.66
C PHE A 209 5.77 -10.54 0.38
N LEU A 210 6.22 -11.80 0.33
CA LEU A 210 6.06 -12.68 -0.82
C LEU A 210 5.23 -13.91 -0.44
N ASP A 211 4.08 -14.13 -1.10
CA ASP A 211 3.34 -15.40 -1.02
C ASP A 211 3.86 -16.36 -2.10
N ILE A 212 4.64 -17.35 -1.69
CA ILE A 212 5.27 -18.33 -2.56
C ILE A 212 4.65 -19.71 -2.31
N ARG A 213 4.26 -20.36 -3.41
CA ARG A 213 3.55 -21.63 -3.38
C ARG A 213 4.32 -22.69 -4.14
N VAL A 214 4.57 -23.81 -3.47
CA VAL A 214 5.49 -24.85 -3.93
C VAL A 214 4.87 -26.24 -3.87
N GLN A 215 5.40 -27.14 -4.68
CA GLN A 215 5.17 -28.58 -4.55
C GLN A 215 6.48 -29.35 -4.83
N PRO A 216 6.71 -30.51 -4.19
CA PRO A 216 7.84 -31.37 -4.55
C PRO A 216 7.77 -31.84 -6.00
N VAL A 217 8.91 -31.82 -6.70
CA VAL A 217 9.03 -32.45 -8.03
C VAL A 217 8.88 -33.98 -7.90
N HIS A 218 9.51 -34.54 -6.87
CA HIS A 218 9.52 -35.98 -6.60
C HIS A 218 8.69 -36.27 -5.35
N ALA A 219 7.41 -36.61 -5.52
CA ALA A 219 6.46 -36.72 -4.41
C ALA A 219 6.78 -37.80 -3.35
N THR A 220 7.64 -38.76 -3.66
CA THR A 220 8.01 -39.89 -2.77
C THR A 220 9.48 -39.93 -2.37
N ASP A 221 10.32 -39.05 -2.90
CA ASP A 221 11.77 -39.05 -2.65
C ASP A 221 12.23 -37.68 -2.14
N ALA A 222 12.29 -37.55 -0.81
CA ALA A 222 12.70 -36.32 -0.14
C ALA A 222 14.21 -36.05 -0.20
N SER A 223 15.01 -37.00 -0.70
CA SER A 223 16.43 -36.74 -0.98
C SER A 223 16.63 -35.84 -2.20
N LYS A 224 15.56 -35.57 -2.96
CA LYS A 224 15.55 -34.64 -4.09
C LYS A 224 15.12 -33.26 -3.61
N LYS A 225 15.99 -32.28 -3.82
CA LYS A 225 15.76 -30.90 -3.39
C LYS A 225 14.67 -30.18 -4.18
N ASP A 226 14.39 -30.56 -5.42
CA ASP A 226 13.67 -29.68 -6.33
C ASP A 226 12.20 -29.46 -5.92
N LEU A 227 11.83 -28.19 -5.84
CA LEU A 227 10.47 -27.71 -5.63
C LEU A 227 9.99 -26.93 -6.86
N TYR A 228 8.85 -27.33 -7.41
CA TYR A 228 8.15 -26.56 -8.42
C TYR A 228 7.37 -25.40 -7.80
N LEU A 229 7.33 -24.28 -8.52
CA LEU A 229 6.42 -23.17 -8.30
C LEU A 229 5.06 -23.47 -8.93
N VAL A 230 3.98 -23.28 -8.17
CA VAL A 230 2.61 -23.67 -8.58
C VAL A 230 1.57 -22.61 -8.27
N HIS A 231 0.39 -22.75 -8.87
CA HIS A 231 -0.81 -21.96 -8.56
C HIS A 231 -2.04 -22.87 -8.71
N GLY A 232 -2.46 -23.50 -7.61
CA GLY A 232 -3.43 -24.58 -7.64
C GLY A 232 -3.01 -25.70 -8.60
N ALA A 233 -3.97 -26.23 -9.36
CA ALA A 233 -3.73 -27.31 -10.33
C ALA A 233 -3.12 -26.85 -11.67
N PHE A 234 -2.88 -25.54 -11.84
CA PHE A 234 -2.53 -24.98 -13.14
C PHE A 234 -1.04 -24.69 -13.29
N PRO A 235 -0.48 -24.84 -14.51
CA PRO A 235 0.89 -24.47 -14.77
C PRO A 235 1.05 -22.95 -14.69
N VAL A 236 2.03 -22.50 -13.90
CA VAL A 236 2.38 -21.08 -13.77
C VAL A 236 3.10 -20.51 -15.00
N SER A 237 3.43 -21.35 -15.98
CA SER A 237 4.09 -20.94 -17.23
C SER A 237 3.78 -21.90 -18.38
N LEU A 238 3.52 -21.36 -19.57
CA LEU A 238 3.35 -22.10 -20.83
C LEU A 238 4.68 -22.56 -21.45
N THR A 239 5.82 -22.15 -20.90
CA THR A 239 7.16 -22.50 -21.42
C THR A 239 7.88 -23.55 -20.56
N GLY A 240 7.14 -24.28 -19.73
CA GLY A 240 7.66 -25.32 -18.85
C GLY A 240 7.66 -24.93 -17.38
N PRO A 241 7.95 -25.90 -16.48
CA PRO A 241 7.90 -25.69 -15.04
C PRO A 241 8.94 -24.65 -14.58
N LYS A 242 8.66 -24.06 -13.42
CA LYS A 242 9.53 -23.07 -12.75
C LYS A 242 9.84 -23.57 -11.35
N TYR A 243 11.02 -23.21 -10.85
CA TYR A 243 11.57 -23.78 -9.62
C TYR A 243 11.69 -22.73 -8.53
N PHE A 244 11.64 -23.17 -7.28
CA PHE A 244 11.74 -22.30 -6.11
C PHE A 244 13.11 -21.64 -5.97
N GLU A 245 14.19 -22.39 -6.24
CA GLU A 245 15.58 -21.95 -6.04
C GLU A 245 15.90 -20.60 -6.71
N PRO A 246 15.59 -20.36 -8.01
CA PRO A 246 15.80 -19.05 -8.62
C PRO A 246 15.09 -17.88 -7.92
N VAL A 247 13.91 -18.09 -7.35
CA VAL A 247 13.18 -17.04 -6.60
C VAL A 247 13.91 -16.71 -5.30
N LEU A 248 14.42 -17.75 -4.63
CA LEU A 248 15.19 -17.59 -3.41
C LEU A 248 16.53 -16.88 -3.66
N ASP A 249 17.22 -17.23 -4.76
CA ASP A 249 18.45 -16.55 -5.19
C ASP A 249 18.24 -15.06 -5.44
N MET A 250 17.10 -14.68 -6.06
CA MET A 250 16.72 -13.28 -6.24
C MET A 250 16.58 -12.55 -4.89
N CYS A 251 15.97 -13.21 -3.90
CA CYS A 251 15.80 -12.64 -2.56
C CYS A 251 17.15 -12.46 -1.84
N TYR A 252 18.03 -13.47 -1.90
CA TYR A 252 19.37 -13.37 -1.31
C TYR A 252 20.22 -12.29 -1.98
N ALA A 253 20.21 -12.23 -3.31
CA ALA A 253 20.94 -11.21 -4.05
C ALA A 253 20.43 -9.80 -3.74
N PHE A 254 19.11 -9.64 -3.56
CA PHE A 254 18.52 -8.37 -3.14
C PHE A 254 18.97 -7.95 -1.74
N LEU A 255 18.88 -8.85 -0.75
CA LEU A 255 19.28 -8.56 0.64
C LEU A 255 20.79 -8.30 0.77
N ALA A 256 21.62 -8.95 -0.04
CA ALA A 256 23.05 -8.67 -0.09
C ALA A 256 23.35 -7.24 -0.58
N ARG A 257 22.54 -6.71 -1.52
CA ARG A 257 22.66 -5.33 -2.00
C ARG A 257 22.00 -4.30 -1.07
N ASN A 258 20.96 -4.73 -0.34
CA ASN A 258 20.17 -3.87 0.54
C ASN A 258 20.10 -4.49 1.95
N PRO A 259 21.22 -4.52 2.71
CA PRO A 259 21.30 -5.22 3.99
C PRO A 259 20.42 -4.60 5.09
N SER A 260 19.91 -3.39 4.88
CA SER A 260 18.93 -2.76 5.77
C SER A 260 17.55 -3.41 5.71
N GLU A 261 17.24 -4.14 4.64
CA GLU A 261 15.91 -4.66 4.38
C GLU A 261 15.70 -6.04 4.99
N SER A 262 14.45 -6.45 5.11
CA SER A 262 14.04 -7.81 5.48
C SER A 262 12.89 -8.23 4.57
N ILE A 263 12.82 -9.50 4.18
CA ILE A 263 11.73 -10.01 3.34
C ILE A 263 10.94 -11.07 4.12
N ILE A 264 9.63 -10.90 4.25
CA ILE A 264 8.73 -11.91 4.78
C ILE A 264 8.36 -12.87 3.64
N VAL A 265 8.66 -14.15 3.81
CA VAL A 265 8.35 -15.21 2.83
C VAL A 265 7.29 -16.13 3.42
N SER A 266 6.07 -16.03 2.89
CA SER A 266 4.99 -16.98 3.14
C SER A 266 5.18 -18.19 2.24
N LEU A 267 5.47 -19.36 2.83
CA LEU A 267 5.65 -20.61 2.11
C LEU A 267 4.47 -21.55 2.35
N LYS A 268 3.78 -21.91 1.27
CA LYS A 268 2.64 -22.84 1.27
C LYS A 268 2.91 -24.01 0.34
N ARG A 269 2.60 -25.23 0.80
CA ARG A 269 2.43 -26.36 -0.12
C ARG A 269 1.12 -26.21 -0.88
N GLU A 270 1.18 -26.37 -2.20
CA GLU A 270 0.02 -26.35 -3.07
C GLU A 270 0.23 -27.34 -4.23
N GLY A 271 -0.69 -27.38 -5.20
CA GLY A 271 -0.57 -28.21 -6.39
C GLY A 271 -1.28 -29.55 -6.28
N VAL A 272 -1.27 -30.29 -7.39
CA VAL A 272 -1.88 -31.63 -7.53
C VAL A 272 -0.91 -32.76 -7.21
N GLY A 273 0.35 -32.45 -6.89
CA GLY A 273 1.34 -33.44 -6.50
C GLY A 273 0.95 -34.16 -5.19
N SER A 274 1.33 -35.43 -5.08
CA SER A 274 1.05 -36.27 -3.90
C SER A 274 2.04 -36.10 -2.74
N GLY A 275 3.00 -35.16 -2.83
CA GLY A 275 3.93 -34.87 -1.73
C GLY A 275 3.21 -34.22 -0.56
N THR A 276 3.52 -34.63 0.67
CA THR A 276 2.88 -34.11 1.89
C THR A 276 3.52 -32.81 2.39
N ASP A 277 2.93 -32.18 3.38
CA ASP A 277 3.53 -31.01 4.02
C ASP A 277 4.85 -31.37 4.72
N GLU A 278 4.92 -32.52 5.38
CA GLU A 278 6.13 -33.03 6.05
C GLU A 278 7.24 -33.31 5.04
N HIS A 279 6.88 -33.69 3.81
CA HIS A 279 7.82 -33.83 2.71
C HIS A 279 8.42 -32.46 2.34
N VAL A 280 7.56 -31.45 2.15
CA VAL A 280 8.02 -30.07 1.87
C VAL A 280 8.88 -29.54 3.01
N ALA A 281 8.48 -29.76 4.27
CA ALA A 281 9.23 -29.35 5.45
C ALA A 281 10.65 -29.94 5.43
N ARG A 282 10.79 -31.25 5.17
CA ARG A 282 12.10 -31.92 5.08
C ARG A 282 12.97 -31.35 3.96
N ILE A 283 12.41 -31.16 2.76
CA ILE A 283 13.15 -30.58 1.64
C ILE A 283 13.64 -29.17 1.99
N LEU A 284 12.76 -28.35 2.58
CA LEU A 284 13.12 -26.98 2.97
C LEU A 284 14.21 -26.96 4.03
N ASP A 285 14.10 -27.77 5.08
CA ASP A 285 15.11 -27.84 6.14
C ASP A 285 16.46 -28.33 5.60
N GLU A 286 16.47 -29.44 4.85
CA GLU A 286 17.69 -30.13 4.44
C GLU A 286 18.44 -29.40 3.32
N TRP A 287 17.73 -28.73 2.41
CA TRP A 287 18.33 -28.20 1.18
C TRP A 287 18.24 -26.68 1.00
N TYR A 288 17.33 -25.98 1.68
CA TYR A 288 17.08 -24.54 1.43
C TYR A 288 17.34 -23.65 2.65
N ILE A 289 16.72 -23.95 3.78
CA ILE A 289 16.72 -23.13 4.98
C ILE A 289 17.84 -23.55 5.93
N GLY A 290 18.01 -24.85 6.20
CA GLY A 290 19.05 -25.35 7.12
C GLY A 290 20.47 -25.00 6.68
N PRO A 291 20.87 -25.23 5.42
CA PRO A 291 22.18 -24.81 4.91
C PRO A 291 22.41 -23.28 4.98
N GLU A 292 21.34 -22.49 4.97
CA GLU A 292 21.36 -21.03 4.93
C GLU A 292 20.77 -20.39 6.20
N LYS A 293 20.84 -21.10 7.34
CA LYS A 293 20.15 -20.72 8.59
C LYS A 293 20.37 -19.27 9.04
N GLU A 294 21.56 -18.72 8.80
CA GLU A 294 21.91 -17.34 9.18
C GLU A 294 21.19 -16.28 8.33
N LYS A 295 20.76 -16.65 7.12
CA LYS A 295 19.97 -15.81 6.21
C LYS A 295 18.47 -15.86 6.52
N TRP A 296 18.04 -16.68 7.47
CA TRP A 296 16.64 -16.86 7.83
C TRP A 296 16.36 -16.49 9.29
N TRP A 297 15.20 -15.92 9.52
CA TRP A 297 14.54 -15.90 10.81
C TRP A 297 13.47 -16.99 10.83
N THR A 298 13.72 -18.00 11.65
CA THR A 298 12.81 -19.13 11.90
C THR A 298 12.28 -19.12 13.33
N GLY A 299 12.38 -18.00 14.04
CA GLY A 299 11.76 -17.83 15.36
C GLY A 299 10.23 -17.84 15.29
N THR A 300 9.58 -18.26 16.37
CA THR A 300 8.13 -18.46 16.45
C THR A 300 7.35 -17.21 16.86
N THR A 301 8.04 -16.13 17.21
CA THR A 301 7.45 -14.84 17.59
C THR A 301 7.74 -13.77 16.55
N ILE A 302 6.88 -12.76 16.45
CA ILE A 302 7.08 -11.61 15.59
C ILE A 302 8.41 -10.91 15.96
N PRO A 303 9.36 -10.78 15.02
CA PRO A 303 10.65 -10.17 15.30
C PRO A 303 10.60 -8.64 15.24
N TYR A 304 11.56 -8.02 15.92
CA TYR A 304 11.93 -6.62 15.70
C TYR A 304 12.79 -6.47 14.45
N LEU A 305 12.65 -5.35 13.74
CA LEU A 305 13.29 -5.08 12.46
C LEU A 305 14.81 -5.28 12.54
N GLY A 306 15.45 -4.77 13.60
CA GLY A 306 16.91 -4.88 13.78
C GLY A 306 17.43 -6.32 13.78
N HIS A 307 16.65 -7.29 14.28
CA HIS A 307 17.06 -8.70 14.33
C HIS A 307 17.01 -9.42 12.98
N VAL A 308 16.25 -8.86 12.04
CA VAL A 308 15.92 -9.50 10.75
C VAL A 308 16.40 -8.72 9.54
N ARG A 309 17.07 -7.58 9.72
CA ARG A 309 17.80 -6.92 8.63
C ARG A 309 18.77 -7.90 7.97
N GLY A 310 18.77 -7.93 6.65
CA GLY A 310 19.54 -8.86 5.83
C GLY A 310 19.01 -10.30 5.83
N LYS A 311 17.84 -10.57 6.40
CA LYS A 311 17.27 -11.93 6.52
C LYS A 311 15.90 -12.07 5.86
N LEU A 312 15.56 -13.33 5.58
CA LEU A 312 14.24 -13.78 5.21
C LEU A 312 13.47 -14.22 6.47
N VAL A 313 12.24 -13.77 6.65
CA VAL A 313 11.37 -14.15 7.77
C VAL A 313 10.36 -15.18 7.28
N LEU A 314 10.41 -16.39 7.85
CA LEU A 314 9.53 -17.48 7.44
C LEU A 314 8.12 -17.33 8.04
N VAL A 315 7.11 -17.20 7.18
CA VAL A 315 5.71 -17.47 7.50
C VAL A 315 5.37 -18.87 6.99
N ARG A 316 5.20 -19.83 7.91
CA ARG A 316 5.07 -21.25 7.58
C ARG A 316 3.59 -21.62 7.40
N ARG A 317 3.20 -22.03 6.19
CA ARG A 317 1.84 -22.53 5.85
C ARG A 317 1.87 -24.01 5.42
N TYR A 318 2.77 -24.79 6.02
CA TYR A 318 2.88 -26.24 5.87
C TYR A 318 3.15 -26.88 7.23
N ASN A 319 2.62 -28.06 7.47
CA ASN A 319 2.88 -28.84 8.67
C ASN A 319 4.29 -29.45 8.66
N ASP A 320 4.91 -29.55 9.85
CA ASP A 320 6.18 -30.26 10.05
C ASP A 320 5.94 -31.41 11.02
N ALA A 321 6.49 -32.60 10.74
CA ALA A 321 6.42 -33.76 11.63
C ALA A 321 6.99 -33.48 13.04
N ALA A 322 7.93 -32.54 13.14
CA ALA A 322 8.52 -32.13 14.41
C ALA A 322 7.65 -31.18 15.26
N SER A 323 6.53 -30.68 14.71
CA SER A 323 5.58 -29.81 15.42
C SER A 323 4.55 -30.55 16.28
N SER A 324 4.78 -31.83 16.58
CA SER A 324 4.02 -32.60 17.57
C SER A 324 4.10 -31.94 18.96
N PRO A 325 3.00 -31.87 19.74
CA PRO A 325 2.99 -31.31 21.10
C PRO A 325 3.95 -31.98 22.08
N SER A 326 4.56 -33.12 21.71
CA SER A 326 5.58 -33.84 22.47
C SER A 326 7.03 -33.31 22.28
N SER A 327 7.29 -32.34 21.41
CA SER A 327 8.64 -31.76 21.19
C SER A 327 8.59 -30.26 20.84
N PRO A 328 8.22 -29.39 21.79
CA PRO A 328 8.05 -27.94 21.56
C PRO A 328 9.32 -27.19 21.11
N GLY A 329 10.50 -27.80 21.19
CA GLY A 329 11.78 -27.21 20.74
C GLY A 329 12.02 -27.19 19.23
N ASN A 330 11.16 -27.83 18.42
CA ASN A 330 11.35 -27.97 16.96
C ASN A 330 10.38 -27.13 16.11
N GLN A 331 9.67 -26.16 16.69
CA GLN A 331 8.80 -25.27 15.91
C GLN A 331 9.64 -24.23 15.15
N SER A 332 9.46 -24.18 13.83
CA SER A 332 10.18 -23.27 12.93
C SER A 332 9.23 -22.29 12.23
N GLY A 333 9.64 -21.02 12.20
CA GLY A 333 8.93 -19.91 11.57
C GLY A 333 7.69 -19.44 12.33
N LEU A 334 7.08 -18.38 11.79
CA LEU A 334 5.78 -17.91 12.24
C LEU A 334 4.70 -18.89 11.75
N ASP A 335 4.14 -19.66 12.68
CA ASP A 335 3.19 -20.75 12.36
C ASP A 335 1.84 -20.20 11.89
N ALA A 336 1.58 -20.36 10.59
CA ALA A 336 0.36 -19.94 9.93
C ALA A 336 -0.43 -21.15 9.37
N THR A 337 -0.25 -22.34 9.93
CA THR A 337 -0.95 -23.57 9.50
C THR A 337 -2.45 -23.57 9.81
N ALA A 338 -2.87 -22.85 10.87
CA ALA A 338 -4.28 -22.69 11.25
C ALA A 338 -5.07 -21.70 10.34
N TRP A 339 -4.53 -21.35 9.16
CA TRP A 339 -5.02 -20.32 8.25
C TRP A 339 -6.53 -20.46 7.96
N PRO A 340 -7.37 -19.51 8.40
CA PRO A 340 -8.81 -19.58 8.19
C PRO A 340 -9.19 -19.46 6.71
N GLN A 341 -10.05 -20.37 6.23
CA GLN A 341 -10.46 -20.42 4.83
C GLN A 341 -11.39 -19.25 4.48
N ASN A 342 -11.10 -18.54 3.38
CA ASN A 342 -11.93 -17.49 2.78
C ASN A 342 -12.42 -16.42 3.78
N ALA A 343 -11.58 -16.09 4.77
CA ALA A 343 -11.99 -15.29 5.91
C ALA A 343 -12.08 -13.79 5.59
N THR A 344 -13.18 -13.15 5.97
CA THR A 344 -13.32 -11.68 5.89
C THR A 344 -12.60 -10.96 7.04
N HIS A 345 -12.40 -11.68 8.15
CA HIS A 345 -11.57 -11.30 9.29
C HIS A 345 -11.34 -12.54 10.17
N ALA A 346 -10.11 -12.75 10.65
CA ALA A 346 -9.83 -13.71 11.71
C ALA A 346 -8.53 -13.39 12.45
N LEU A 347 -8.45 -13.78 13.73
CA LEU A 347 -7.22 -13.81 14.53
C LEU A 347 -6.78 -15.27 14.72
N PHE A 348 -5.51 -15.58 14.50
CA PHE A 348 -5.01 -16.96 14.63
C PHE A 348 -3.49 -17.02 14.94
N PRO A 349 -3.01 -18.11 15.56
CA PRO A 349 -3.80 -19.22 16.14
C PRO A 349 -4.56 -18.80 17.41
N THR A 350 -5.72 -19.42 17.68
CA THR A 350 -6.48 -19.31 18.95
C THR A 350 -6.75 -20.73 19.48
N PRO A 351 -6.87 -21.00 20.81
CA PRO A 351 -6.97 -20.08 21.95
C PRO A 351 -5.83 -20.19 23.00
N ALA A 352 -4.75 -20.95 22.75
CA ALA A 352 -3.70 -21.19 23.75
C ALA A 352 -2.65 -20.06 23.89
N HIS A 353 -2.50 -19.22 22.87
CA HIS A 353 -1.49 -18.15 22.80
C HIS A 353 -2.09 -16.88 22.21
N ALA A 354 -1.42 -15.73 22.42
CA ALA A 354 -1.75 -14.51 21.71
C ALA A 354 -1.65 -14.76 20.19
N PRO A 355 -2.60 -14.24 19.39
CA PRO A 355 -2.61 -14.50 17.96
C PRO A 355 -1.38 -13.85 17.31
N THR A 356 -0.71 -14.61 16.44
CA THR A 356 0.42 -14.12 15.64
C THR A 356 -0.06 -13.37 14.40
N PHE A 357 -1.29 -13.64 13.94
CA PHE A 357 -1.85 -13.09 12.71
C PHE A 357 -3.27 -12.56 12.91
N CYS A 358 -3.56 -11.46 12.22
CA CYS A 358 -4.90 -10.96 11.94
C CYS A 358 -5.06 -10.95 10.42
N ILE A 359 -6.07 -11.60 9.86
CA ILE A 359 -6.16 -11.77 8.39
C ILE A 359 -7.50 -11.35 7.81
N GLN A 360 -7.46 -10.80 6.60
CA GLN A 360 -8.55 -10.80 5.63
C GLN A 360 -8.04 -11.49 4.35
N ASP A 361 -8.68 -12.61 3.99
CA ASP A 361 -8.37 -13.45 2.83
C ASP A 361 -9.66 -13.95 2.17
N PHE A 362 -10.60 -13.04 1.91
CA PHE A 362 -11.81 -13.31 1.13
C PHE A 362 -11.45 -13.40 -0.36
N TYR A 363 -10.97 -14.54 -0.81
CA TYR A 363 -10.46 -14.73 -2.18
C TYR A 363 -11.53 -15.25 -3.16
N GLU A 364 -12.68 -15.75 -2.69
CA GLU A 364 -13.75 -16.32 -3.53
C GLU A 364 -14.68 -15.24 -4.13
N VAL A 365 -14.12 -14.41 -4.99
CA VAL A 365 -14.88 -13.39 -5.74
C VAL A 365 -15.58 -14.03 -6.93
N MET A 366 -16.71 -14.69 -6.67
CA MET A 366 -17.39 -15.56 -7.64
C MET A 366 -18.03 -14.81 -8.82
N VAL A 367 -18.49 -13.57 -8.61
CA VAL A 367 -19.14 -12.75 -9.64
C VAL A 367 -18.70 -11.29 -9.52
N PRO A 368 -18.77 -10.48 -10.60
CA PRO A 368 -18.29 -9.10 -10.57
C PRO A 368 -18.97 -8.22 -9.52
N SER A 369 -20.24 -8.50 -9.19
CA SER A 369 -20.97 -7.78 -8.14
C SER A 369 -20.43 -8.01 -6.73
N HIS A 370 -19.54 -9.00 -6.51
CA HIS A 370 -18.85 -9.21 -5.24
C HIS A 370 -17.56 -8.38 -5.11
N ILE A 371 -17.08 -7.75 -6.18
CA ILE A 371 -15.86 -6.93 -6.14
C ILE A 371 -16.01 -5.74 -5.16
N PRO A 372 -17.13 -5.01 -5.11
CA PRO A 372 -17.35 -3.99 -4.08
C PRO A 372 -17.31 -4.57 -2.65
N THR A 373 -17.85 -5.77 -2.44
CA THR A 373 -17.78 -6.47 -1.15
C THR A 373 -16.34 -6.81 -0.77
N LYS A 374 -15.51 -7.25 -1.74
CA LYS A 374 -14.07 -7.45 -1.52
C LYS A 374 -13.40 -6.16 -1.06
N ILE A 375 -13.65 -5.04 -1.73
CA ILE A 375 -13.12 -3.72 -1.34
C ILE A 375 -13.54 -3.37 0.09
N GLN A 376 -14.82 -3.56 0.44
CA GLN A 376 -15.32 -3.29 1.78
C GLN A 376 -14.57 -4.10 2.85
N HIS A 377 -14.35 -5.40 2.63
CA HIS A 377 -13.58 -6.23 3.54
C HIS A 377 -12.13 -5.76 3.67
N CYS A 378 -11.49 -5.39 2.55
CA CYS A 378 -10.13 -4.86 2.56
C CYS A 378 -10.04 -3.52 3.33
N ASN A 379 -11.00 -2.60 3.13
CA ASN A 379 -11.09 -1.32 3.81
C ASN A 379 -11.34 -1.49 5.32
N HIS A 380 -12.25 -2.40 5.71
CA HIS A 380 -12.47 -2.72 7.12
C HIS A 380 -11.19 -3.28 7.77
N HIS A 381 -10.39 -4.06 7.03
CA HIS A 381 -9.12 -4.57 7.55
C HIS A 381 -8.06 -3.46 7.69
N LEU A 382 -8.00 -2.50 6.74
CA LEU A 382 -7.15 -1.30 6.90
C LEU A 382 -7.52 -0.51 8.16
N VAL A 383 -8.82 -0.33 8.44
CA VAL A 383 -9.28 0.37 9.64
C VAL A 383 -8.77 -0.34 10.91
N ARG A 384 -8.88 -1.68 10.97
CA ARG A 384 -8.38 -2.44 12.12
C ARG A 384 -6.86 -2.30 12.32
N ALA A 385 -6.08 -2.33 11.23
CA ALA A 385 -4.64 -2.15 11.30
C ALA A 385 -4.27 -0.72 11.73
N ALA A 386 -5.02 0.28 11.25
CA ALA A 386 -4.79 1.69 11.56
C ALA A 386 -5.07 2.05 13.02
N GLU A 387 -6.05 1.39 13.63
CA GLU A 387 -6.49 1.62 15.02
C GLU A 387 -5.56 0.91 16.04
N CYS A 388 -4.55 0.16 15.58
CA CYS A 388 -3.56 -0.45 16.47
C CYS A 388 -2.55 0.57 16.97
N GLU A 389 -2.18 0.45 18.25
CA GLU A 389 -1.03 1.11 18.87
C GLU A 389 0.01 0.03 19.17
N HIS A 390 1.14 0.06 18.46
CA HIS A 390 2.13 -1.01 18.56
C HIS A 390 3.06 -0.82 19.77
N PRO A 391 3.36 -1.89 20.52
CA PRO A 391 4.30 -1.84 21.62
C PRO A 391 5.74 -1.71 21.08
N ILE A 392 6.37 -0.57 21.39
CA ILE A 392 7.73 -0.21 20.99
C ILE A 392 8.56 -0.08 22.28
N PRO A 393 9.59 -0.91 22.48
CA PRO A 393 10.44 -0.85 23.67
C PRO A 393 11.10 0.52 23.84
N GLY A 394 10.96 1.10 25.04
CA GLY A 394 11.52 2.41 25.39
C GLY A 394 10.73 3.61 24.86
N LEU A 395 9.64 3.39 24.13
CA LEU A 395 8.80 4.46 23.59
C LEU A 395 7.36 4.35 24.11
N THR A 396 6.66 3.27 23.75
CA THR A 396 5.28 3.01 24.22
C THR A 396 5.23 1.95 25.32
N THR A 397 6.35 1.26 25.56
CA THR A 397 6.47 0.21 26.59
C THR A 397 7.83 0.29 27.29
N ASP A 398 7.96 -0.36 28.46
CA ASP A 398 9.23 -0.41 29.19
C ASP A 398 10.36 -1.02 28.34
N ALA A 399 11.55 -0.42 28.40
CA ALA A 399 12.70 -0.91 27.62
C ALA A 399 13.26 -2.23 28.17
N THR A 400 13.09 -2.50 29.47
CA THR A 400 13.65 -3.69 30.15
C THR A 400 12.69 -4.89 30.07
N ASN A 401 11.39 -4.62 30.18
CA ASN A 401 10.31 -5.61 30.16
C ASN A 401 9.22 -5.16 29.17
N PRO A 402 9.52 -5.15 27.86
CA PRO A 402 8.59 -4.66 26.86
C PRO A 402 7.36 -5.55 26.74
N VAL A 403 6.22 -4.95 26.36
CA VAL A 403 5.06 -5.74 25.94
C VAL A 403 5.41 -6.41 24.61
N PRO A 404 5.16 -7.73 24.45
CA PRO A 404 5.46 -8.42 23.20
C PRO A 404 4.72 -7.82 21.99
N PRO A 405 5.30 -7.90 20.78
CA PRO A 405 4.63 -7.43 19.56
C PRO A 405 3.26 -8.06 19.34
N GLY A 406 2.32 -7.26 18.83
CA GLY A 406 1.01 -7.73 18.38
C GLY A 406 1.06 -8.50 17.05
N PRO A 407 -0.11 -8.97 16.57
CA PRO A 407 -0.20 -9.79 15.35
C PRO A 407 0.22 -9.05 14.08
N LEU A 408 0.70 -9.80 13.08
CA LEU A 408 0.80 -9.32 11.71
C LEU A 408 -0.59 -9.21 11.09
N TYR A 409 -0.97 -8.00 10.68
CA TYR A 409 -2.20 -7.74 9.94
C TYR A 409 -1.97 -8.03 8.45
N LEU A 410 -2.57 -9.10 7.92
CA LEU A 410 -2.44 -9.54 6.54
C LEU A 410 -3.74 -9.25 5.77
N ASN A 411 -3.66 -8.33 4.81
CA ASN A 411 -4.79 -7.92 3.99
C ASN A 411 -4.57 -8.38 2.55
N PHE A 412 -5.19 -9.50 2.15
CA PHE A 412 -5.14 -9.96 0.77
C PHE A 412 -6.17 -9.22 -0.06
N LEU A 413 -5.73 -8.49 -1.08
CA LEU A 413 -6.59 -7.77 -2.02
C LEU A 413 -6.96 -8.64 -3.22
N SER A 414 -6.19 -9.71 -3.42
CA SER A 414 -6.42 -10.71 -4.44
C SER A 414 -7.74 -11.46 -4.24
N GLY A 415 -8.23 -11.99 -5.34
CA GLY A 415 -9.41 -12.84 -5.41
C GLY A 415 -9.53 -13.39 -6.82
N SER A 416 -10.28 -14.47 -6.99
CA SER A 416 -10.51 -15.00 -8.32
C SER A 416 -11.75 -15.88 -8.42
N ASN A 417 -12.25 -16.02 -9.65
CA ASN A 417 -13.05 -17.15 -10.07
C ASN A 417 -12.60 -17.60 -11.46
N PHE A 418 -12.06 -18.81 -11.54
CA PHE A 418 -11.54 -19.39 -12.78
C PHE A 418 -12.58 -19.38 -13.91
N TRP A 419 -13.84 -19.70 -13.60
CA TRP A 419 -14.92 -19.85 -14.58
C TRP A 419 -15.54 -18.53 -15.04
N LYS A 420 -15.24 -17.42 -14.37
CA LYS A 420 -15.81 -16.11 -14.65
C LYS A 420 -14.70 -15.14 -15.06
N ARG A 421 -14.54 -14.90 -16.37
CA ARG A 421 -13.48 -14.02 -16.92
C ARG A 421 -13.39 -12.65 -16.23
N ALA A 422 -14.53 -12.01 -15.95
CA ALA A 422 -14.60 -10.73 -15.26
C ALA A 422 -14.14 -10.77 -13.79
N CYS A 423 -13.86 -11.96 -13.26
CA CYS A 423 -13.33 -12.23 -11.94
C CYS A 423 -11.96 -12.93 -12.02
N TRP A 424 -11.25 -12.83 -13.14
CA TRP A 424 -9.84 -13.21 -13.19
C TRP A 424 -8.98 -12.21 -12.41
N PRO A 425 -7.79 -12.62 -11.92
CA PRO A 425 -6.93 -11.79 -11.07
C PRO A 425 -6.76 -10.36 -11.57
N GLU A 426 -6.40 -10.17 -12.84
CA GLU A 426 -6.21 -8.84 -13.45
C GLU A 426 -7.45 -7.93 -13.33
N ASN A 427 -8.65 -8.48 -13.51
CA ASN A 427 -9.90 -7.71 -13.53
C ASN A 427 -10.32 -7.30 -12.12
N ILE A 428 -10.05 -8.17 -11.13
CA ILE A 428 -10.28 -7.86 -9.72
C ILE A 428 -9.23 -6.84 -9.25
N ALA A 429 -7.95 -7.09 -9.49
CA ALA A 429 -6.85 -6.23 -9.07
C ALA A 429 -7.01 -4.80 -9.58
N LYS A 430 -7.40 -4.63 -10.85
CA LYS A 430 -7.66 -3.31 -11.46
C LYS A 430 -8.68 -2.47 -10.70
N ILE A 431 -9.68 -3.11 -10.09
CA ILE A 431 -10.75 -2.42 -9.35
C ILE A 431 -10.41 -2.33 -7.86
N VAL A 432 -9.92 -3.42 -7.26
CA VAL A 432 -9.62 -3.48 -5.82
C VAL A 432 -8.40 -2.66 -5.46
N ASN A 433 -7.28 -2.76 -6.19
CA ASN A 433 -6.07 -1.97 -5.89
C ASN A 433 -6.38 -0.47 -6.01
N ARG A 434 -7.11 -0.07 -7.05
CA ARG A 434 -7.55 1.32 -7.24
C ARG A 434 -8.49 1.78 -6.12
N GLY A 435 -9.51 0.98 -5.78
CA GLY A 435 -10.45 1.34 -4.71
C GLY A 435 -9.77 1.44 -3.33
N MET A 436 -8.76 0.61 -3.09
CA MET A 436 -7.94 0.67 -1.88
C MET A 436 -7.02 1.90 -1.85
N GLU A 437 -6.39 2.23 -2.96
CA GLU A 437 -5.60 3.47 -3.10
C GLU A 437 -6.46 4.71 -2.87
N GLU A 438 -7.64 4.77 -3.49
CA GLU A 438 -8.64 5.82 -3.29
C GLU A 438 -9.05 5.93 -1.82
N TRP A 439 -9.28 4.81 -1.14
CA TRP A 439 -9.64 4.78 0.28
C TRP A 439 -8.51 5.29 1.18
N VAL A 440 -7.26 4.87 0.95
CA VAL A 440 -6.10 5.37 1.69
C VAL A 440 -5.98 6.89 1.55
N CYS A 441 -6.19 7.40 0.34
CA CYS A 441 -6.10 8.82 0.06
C CYS A 441 -7.28 9.64 0.59
N ALA A 442 -8.49 9.06 0.71
CA ALA A 442 -9.69 9.81 1.09
C ALA A 442 -10.14 9.61 2.54
N GLU A 443 -10.04 8.39 3.09
CA GLU A 443 -10.81 7.99 4.28
C GLU A 443 -9.99 7.29 5.38
N HIS A 444 -8.91 6.59 5.03
CA HIS A 444 -8.12 5.78 5.98
C HIS A 444 -7.70 6.58 7.22
N HIS A 445 -7.86 6.05 8.44
CA HIS A 445 -7.43 6.69 9.69
C HIS A 445 -7.98 8.12 9.94
N LEU A 446 -9.07 8.53 9.29
CA LEU A 446 -9.80 9.76 9.60
C LEU A 446 -11.00 9.50 10.51
N GLU A 447 -11.35 10.47 11.33
CA GLU A 447 -12.59 10.45 12.10
C GLU A 447 -13.82 10.51 11.18
N VAL A 448 -14.93 9.92 11.66
CA VAL A 448 -16.21 9.93 10.96
C VAL A 448 -16.88 11.28 11.19
N THR A 449 -17.36 11.91 10.11
CA THR A 449 -18.06 13.18 10.19
C THR A 449 -19.39 13.02 10.96
N GLY A 450 -19.61 13.82 12.00
CA GLY A 450 -20.89 13.89 12.73
C GLY A 450 -21.03 13.01 13.98
N THR A 451 -19.99 12.32 14.43
CA THR A 451 -19.97 11.71 15.78
C THR A 451 -19.33 12.66 16.79
N PRO A 452 -20.02 13.09 17.86
CA PRO A 452 -19.40 13.87 18.93
C PRO A 452 -18.49 12.94 19.74
N THR A 453 -17.24 12.78 19.33
CA THR A 453 -16.23 12.11 20.14
C THR A 453 -15.82 13.03 21.28
N THR A 454 -15.73 12.48 22.48
CA THR A 454 -15.50 13.19 23.76
C THR A 454 -14.06 13.66 23.96
N ARG A 455 -13.21 13.58 22.93
CA ARG A 455 -11.81 14.05 22.96
C ARG A 455 -11.52 14.77 21.65
N HIS A 456 -11.39 16.09 21.77
CA HIS A 456 -11.26 17.06 20.68
C HIS A 456 -12.56 17.25 19.89
N ALA A 457 -13.37 18.20 20.38
CA ALA A 457 -14.37 18.86 19.56
C ALA A 457 -13.74 19.20 18.20
N ASP A 458 -14.45 18.91 17.10
CA ASP A 458 -14.21 19.52 15.80
C ASP A 458 -13.75 20.95 16.05
N THR A 459 -12.47 21.26 15.83
CA THR A 459 -12.00 22.63 15.97
C THR A 459 -12.58 23.39 14.79
N ARG A 460 -13.80 23.87 14.99
CA ARG A 460 -14.47 24.84 14.14
C ARG A 460 -13.62 26.08 14.19
N LYS A 461 -12.84 26.32 13.14
CA LYS A 461 -12.21 27.62 12.93
C LYS A 461 -13.11 28.40 11.99
N GLU A 462 -13.59 29.55 12.44
CA GLU A 462 -14.13 30.54 11.54
C GLU A 462 -12.94 31.22 10.84
N VAL A 463 -12.88 31.10 9.52
CA VAL A 463 -11.99 31.90 8.67
C VAL A 463 -12.91 32.73 7.78
N ASP A 464 -12.86 34.05 7.91
CA ASP A 464 -13.70 35.01 7.16
C ASP A 464 -15.22 34.75 7.25
N GLY A 465 -15.70 34.20 8.37
CA GLY A 465 -17.13 33.93 8.60
C GLY A 465 -17.65 32.60 8.04
N GLU A 466 -16.76 31.75 7.51
CA GLU A 466 -17.08 30.38 7.08
C GLU A 466 -16.54 29.33 8.06
N GLU A 467 -17.37 28.34 8.35
CA GLU A 467 -17.01 27.21 9.21
C GLU A 467 -16.06 26.27 8.46
N VAL A 468 -14.78 26.28 8.84
CA VAL A 468 -13.76 25.37 8.30
C VAL A 468 -13.78 24.07 9.09
N ILE A 469 -14.11 22.97 8.42
CA ILE A 469 -14.12 21.62 9.00
C ILE A 469 -12.85 20.87 8.56
N VAL A 470 -11.93 20.67 9.51
CA VAL A 470 -10.76 19.78 9.35
C VAL A 470 -11.15 18.42 9.93
N ARG A 471 -11.06 17.36 9.11
CA ARG A 471 -11.24 15.99 9.61
C ARG A 471 -9.95 15.54 10.27
N ARG A 472 -10.03 15.20 11.55
CA ARG A 472 -8.90 14.79 12.38
C ARG A 472 -8.55 13.32 12.16
N ALA A 473 -7.33 12.97 12.53
CA ALA A 473 -6.86 11.60 12.55
C ALA A 473 -7.52 10.83 13.72
N LYS A 474 -7.81 9.55 13.53
CA LYS A 474 -8.23 8.65 14.62
C LYS A 474 -7.07 8.35 15.57
N SER A 475 -7.38 7.74 16.72
CA SER A 475 -6.36 7.09 17.56
C SER A 475 -5.71 5.90 16.85
N GLY A 476 -4.49 5.55 17.26
CA GLY A 476 -3.68 4.49 16.65
C GLY A 476 -2.53 5.01 15.79
N ASP A 477 -1.79 4.07 15.23
CA ASP A 477 -0.58 4.34 14.46
C ASP A 477 -0.86 4.67 12.99
N GLY A 478 -2.08 4.42 12.49
CA GLY A 478 -2.42 4.69 11.08
C GLY A 478 -1.78 3.71 10.08
N SER A 479 -1.23 2.59 10.56
CA SER A 479 -0.61 1.55 9.74
C SER A 479 -1.62 0.88 8.80
N THR A 480 -1.16 0.38 7.66
CA THR A 480 -1.95 -0.48 6.76
C THR A 480 -1.81 -1.96 7.09
N GLY A 481 -0.87 -2.32 7.97
CA GLY A 481 -0.34 -3.68 8.05
C GLY A 481 0.30 -4.11 6.73
N VAL A 482 0.26 -5.41 6.45
CA VAL A 482 0.75 -6.00 5.20
C VAL A 482 -0.38 -6.00 4.16
N VAL A 483 -0.18 -5.30 3.05
CA VAL A 483 -1.15 -5.20 1.94
C VAL A 483 -0.69 -6.09 0.79
N VAL A 484 -1.36 -7.23 0.57
CA VAL A 484 -0.96 -8.26 -0.40
C VAL A 484 -1.75 -8.12 -1.70
N MET A 485 -1.08 -7.74 -2.79
CA MET A 485 -1.69 -7.32 -4.06
C MET A 485 -1.44 -8.31 -5.21
N ASP A 486 -2.34 -8.27 -6.19
CA ASP A 486 -2.12 -8.82 -7.54
C ASP A 486 -1.75 -7.68 -8.51
N CYS A 487 -1.08 -8.02 -9.61
CA CYS A 487 -0.78 -7.14 -10.75
C CYS A 487 -0.01 -5.86 -10.39
N VAL A 488 0.91 -5.91 -9.42
CA VAL A 488 1.72 -4.74 -9.06
C VAL A 488 2.61 -4.29 -10.22
N GLY A 489 2.76 -2.97 -10.41
CA GLY A 489 3.59 -2.40 -11.47
C GLY A 489 2.97 -2.43 -12.87
N GLU A 490 1.70 -2.82 -13.01
CA GLU A 490 1.01 -2.79 -14.29
C GLU A 490 1.01 -1.37 -14.88
N GLY A 491 1.40 -1.25 -16.15
CA GLY A 491 1.55 0.06 -16.81
C GLY A 491 2.64 0.96 -16.21
N GLY A 492 3.53 0.42 -15.36
CA GLY A 492 4.51 1.20 -14.61
C GLY A 492 3.93 1.90 -13.37
N ASP A 493 2.68 1.63 -13.01
CA ASP A 493 2.05 2.23 -11.82
C ASP A 493 2.47 1.47 -10.55
N TRP A 494 3.24 2.18 -9.71
CA TRP A 494 3.69 1.71 -8.41
C TRP A 494 3.15 2.59 -7.27
N GLU A 495 2.24 3.54 -7.55
CA GLU A 495 1.84 4.56 -6.59
C GLU A 495 1.20 3.95 -5.34
N PHE A 496 0.35 2.92 -5.49
CA PHE A 496 -0.25 2.28 -4.32
C PHE A 496 0.79 1.58 -3.43
N VAL A 497 1.80 0.92 -4.03
CA VAL A 497 2.93 0.33 -3.29
C VAL A 497 3.68 1.43 -2.51
N ARG A 498 3.94 2.57 -3.16
CA ARG A 498 4.63 3.72 -2.56
C ARG A 498 3.82 4.35 -1.42
N LEU A 499 2.49 4.42 -1.57
CA LEU A 499 1.58 4.91 -0.54
C LEU A 499 1.59 4.00 0.69
N VAL A 500 1.52 2.67 0.51
CA VAL A 500 1.63 1.71 1.61
C VAL A 500 2.94 1.91 2.37
N ILE A 501 4.08 2.03 1.67
CA ILE A 501 5.37 2.33 2.30
C ILE A 501 5.32 3.67 3.06
N GLY A 502 4.73 4.70 2.46
CA GLY A 502 4.57 6.01 3.07
C GLY A 502 3.78 6.00 4.38
N MET A 503 2.88 5.03 4.59
CA MET A 503 2.08 4.92 5.83
C MET A 503 2.92 4.57 7.06
N ASN A 504 4.18 4.13 6.89
CA ASN A 504 5.13 4.00 8.00
C ASN A 504 5.42 5.35 8.69
N MET A 505 5.05 6.49 8.08
CA MET A 505 5.06 7.80 8.74
C MET A 505 4.29 7.79 10.08
N GLY A 506 3.28 6.94 10.20
CA GLY A 506 2.41 6.89 11.37
C GLY A 506 3.09 6.34 12.61
N VAL A 507 3.89 5.27 12.48
CA VAL A 507 4.71 4.75 13.58
C VAL A 507 5.97 5.60 13.81
N LEU A 508 6.48 6.27 12.77
CA LEU A 508 7.63 7.16 12.88
C LEU A 508 7.32 8.48 13.62
N LYS A 509 6.06 8.91 13.66
CA LYS A 509 5.65 10.13 14.38
C LYS A 509 5.97 10.03 15.88
N GLU A 510 5.89 8.82 16.44
CA GLU A 510 6.15 8.54 17.85
C GLU A 510 7.63 8.75 18.22
N PHE A 511 8.56 8.57 17.29
CA PHE A 511 10.00 8.74 17.53
C PHE A 511 10.50 10.18 17.45
N LYS A 512 9.65 11.12 17.03
CA LYS A 512 10.02 12.54 16.84
C LYS A 512 9.65 13.44 18.03
N VAL A 513 9.40 12.84 19.20
CA VAL A 513 9.05 13.55 20.44
C VAL A 513 10.28 14.09 21.16
#